data_AF-A0A2D0H9C9-F1
#
_entry.id   AF-A0A2D0H9C9-F1
#
_cell.length_a   1.000
_cell.length_b   1.000
_cell.length_c   1.000
_cell.angle_alpha   90.00
_cell.angle_beta   90.00
_cell.angle_gamma   90.00
#
_symmetry.space_group_name_H-M   'P 1'
#
loop_
_entity.id
_entity.type
_entity.pdbx_description
1 polymer ?
#
loop_
_entity_poly.entity_id
_entity_poly.type
_entity_poly.pdbx_seq_one_letter_code
_entity_poly.pdbx_strand_id
1 'polypeptide(L)'
;MVLWFNLRSSTPSIPTVASSPPKTIRYFDRTLPQSIAHIVLIPANSKFLVTPALSQKLATVEEFAQKHQAVAILNAGFFDPVNQKSTSYVVRQRKLVADPKENDRLVNNPNLKSYLGQIFNRTEFRRYLCGKTISYSITQHSQSPPAGCQLVDAIGAGPNLLPELTLAQEGFVDNINKRDALGSNQPNA
;
A
#
# COMPACT_ATOMS: atom_id res chain seq x y z
N MET A 1 -47.53 -23.39 56.61
CA MET A 1 -46.49 -22.35 56.78
C MET A 1 -45.47 -22.58 55.67
N VAL A 2 -45.51 -21.80 54.58
CA VAL A 2 -44.63 -21.97 53.41
C VAL A 2 -43.70 -20.77 53.38
N LEU A 3 -42.40 -21.00 53.59
CA LEU A 3 -41.36 -19.97 53.44
C LEU A 3 -40.91 -19.92 51.98
N TRP A 4 -41.14 -18.78 51.32
CA TRP A 4 -40.51 -18.45 50.05
C TRP A 4 -39.12 -17.85 50.29
N PHE A 5 -38.08 -18.53 49.78
CA PHE A 5 -36.74 -17.96 49.67
C PHE A 5 -36.65 -17.09 48.40
N ASN A 6 -36.52 -15.77 48.59
CA ASN A 6 -36.12 -14.85 47.53
C ASN A 6 -34.59 -14.89 47.39
N LEU A 7 -34.08 -15.64 46.41
CA LEU A 7 -32.69 -15.53 45.98
C LEU A 7 -32.55 -14.33 45.04
N ARG A 8 -32.04 -13.21 45.56
CA ARG A 8 -31.54 -12.12 44.73
C ARG A 8 -30.21 -12.54 44.13
N SER A 9 -30.20 -12.90 42.86
CA SER A 9 -28.99 -13.08 42.06
C SER A 9 -28.39 -11.71 41.74
N SER A 10 -27.34 -11.32 42.48
CA SER A 10 -26.47 -10.21 42.09
C SER A 10 -25.54 -10.68 40.97
N THR A 11 -25.83 -10.29 39.73
CA THR A 11 -24.90 -10.46 38.61
C THR A 11 -23.67 -9.57 38.84
N PRO A 12 -22.44 -10.13 38.84
CA PRO A 12 -21.24 -9.32 38.93
C PRO A 12 -21.09 -8.51 37.63
N SER A 13 -20.96 -7.19 37.76
CA SER A 13 -20.63 -6.30 36.65
C SER A 13 -19.22 -6.62 36.15
N ILE A 14 -19.13 -7.04 34.89
CA ILE A 14 -17.84 -7.24 34.21
C ILE A 14 -17.17 -5.86 34.13
N PRO A 15 -15.93 -5.70 34.61
CA PRO A 15 -15.22 -4.43 34.49
C PRO A 15 -15.05 -4.10 33.01
N THR A 16 -15.69 -3.02 32.57
CA THR A 16 -15.50 -2.46 31.24
C THR A 16 -14.06 -1.93 31.17
N VAL A 17 -13.14 -2.72 30.61
CA VAL A 17 -11.78 -2.26 30.34
C VAL A 17 -11.91 -1.07 29.38
N ALA A 18 -11.60 0.13 29.88
CA ALA A 18 -11.62 1.34 29.07
C ALA A 18 -10.65 1.15 27.90
N SER A 19 -11.18 1.21 26.67
CA SER A 19 -10.33 1.07 25.48
C SER A 19 -9.33 2.23 25.46
N SER A 20 -8.04 1.92 25.32
CA SER A 20 -7.01 2.94 25.15
C SER A 20 -7.37 3.88 23.99
N PRO A 21 -7.20 5.20 24.12
CA PRO A 21 -7.53 6.14 23.05
C PRO A 21 -6.78 5.79 21.76
N PRO A 22 -7.41 5.96 20.58
CA PRO A 22 -6.78 5.64 19.29
C PRO A 22 -5.47 6.40 19.14
N LYS A 23 -4.41 5.70 18.73
CA LYS A 23 -3.13 6.35 18.41
C LYS A 23 -3.34 7.32 17.24
N THR A 24 -2.79 8.52 17.36
CA THR A 24 -2.93 9.57 16.34
C THR A 24 -1.81 9.51 15.29
N ILE A 25 -2.05 10.15 14.13
CA ILE A 25 -1.04 10.30 13.07
C ILE A 25 0.07 11.24 13.54
N ARG A 26 1.28 11.08 13.01
CA ARG A 26 2.38 12.02 13.24
C ARG A 26 3.06 12.35 11.92
N TYR A 27 3.46 13.61 11.77
CA TYR A 27 4.34 14.07 10.72
C TYR A 27 5.67 14.50 11.35
N PHE A 28 6.78 14.15 10.71
CA PHE A 28 8.11 14.64 11.05
C PHE A 28 9.03 14.47 9.84
N ASP A 29 10.12 15.21 9.79
CA ASP A 29 11.16 15.06 8.79
C ASP A 29 12.45 14.46 9.38
N ARG A 30 13.33 14.00 8.49
CA ARG A 30 14.70 13.62 8.80
C ARG A 30 15.62 14.22 7.75
N THR A 31 16.57 15.04 8.19
CA THR A 31 17.66 15.50 7.34
C THR A 31 18.66 14.37 7.10
N LEU A 32 18.92 14.08 5.82
CA LEU A 32 19.94 13.16 5.33
C LEU A 32 21.09 13.96 4.71
N PRO A 33 22.26 13.36 4.44
CA PRO A 33 23.40 14.10 3.88
C PRO A 33 23.11 14.85 2.57
N GLN A 34 22.15 14.37 1.77
CA GLN A 34 21.84 14.91 0.44
C GLN A 34 20.35 15.20 0.23
N SER A 35 19.51 15.06 1.26
CA SER A 35 18.05 15.20 1.10
C SER A 35 17.33 15.41 2.44
N ILE A 36 16.04 15.70 2.38
CA ILE A 36 15.15 15.70 3.54
C ILE A 36 14.07 14.63 3.30
N ALA A 37 13.96 13.67 4.21
CA ALA A 37 12.91 12.67 4.17
C ALA A 37 11.71 13.16 4.99
N HIS A 38 10.60 13.47 4.32
CA HIS A 38 9.32 13.77 4.96
C HIS A 38 8.59 12.47 5.31
N ILE A 39 8.19 12.30 6.56
CA ILE A 39 7.65 11.04 7.08
C ILE A 39 6.28 11.27 7.73
N VAL A 40 5.28 10.51 7.26
CA VAL A 40 3.96 10.43 7.89
C VAL A 40 3.81 9.05 8.52
N LEU A 41 3.72 9.00 9.84
CA LEU A 41 3.49 7.77 10.60
C LEU A 41 2.01 7.64 10.94
N ILE A 42 1.38 6.60 10.37
CA ILE A 42 -0.02 6.26 10.59
C ILE A 42 -0.08 4.93 11.36
N PRO A 43 -0.48 4.94 12.64
CA PRO A 43 -0.68 3.70 13.38
C PRO A 43 -1.77 2.84 12.74
N ALA A 44 -1.53 1.53 12.61
CA ALA A 44 -2.50 0.60 12.02
C ALA A 44 -3.84 0.52 12.78
N ASN A 45 -3.84 0.89 14.07
CA ASN A 45 -5.02 0.96 14.93
C ASN A 45 -5.55 2.40 15.12
N SER A 46 -5.18 3.33 14.24
CA SER A 46 -5.74 4.68 14.23
C SER A 46 -7.11 4.72 13.54
N LYS A 47 -7.80 5.86 13.65
CA LYS A 47 -9.03 6.12 12.88
C LYS A 47 -8.78 6.38 11.38
N PHE A 48 -7.50 6.50 10.98
CA PHE A 48 -7.10 6.79 9.62
C PHE A 48 -6.66 5.52 8.90
N LEU A 49 -6.90 5.50 7.61
CA LEU A 49 -6.56 4.38 6.75
C LEU A 49 -5.74 4.86 5.57
N VAL A 50 -4.71 4.10 5.23
CA VAL A 50 -4.01 4.25 3.94
C VAL A 50 -4.78 3.46 2.89
N THR A 51 -5.21 4.14 1.82
CA THR A 51 -5.96 3.55 0.72
C THR A 51 -5.41 4.03 -0.62
N PRO A 52 -5.31 3.16 -1.64
CA PRO A 52 -4.94 3.59 -2.97
C PRO A 52 -6.09 4.37 -3.63
N ALA A 53 -5.71 5.32 -4.47
CA ALA A 53 -6.62 6.05 -5.33
C ALA A 53 -6.07 6.04 -6.76
N LEU A 54 -6.98 6.07 -7.73
CA LEU A 54 -6.66 6.08 -9.15
C LEU A 54 -7.56 7.10 -9.84
N SER A 55 -6.99 7.84 -10.78
CA SER A 55 -7.70 8.78 -11.66
C SER A 55 -7.83 8.19 -13.05
N GLN A 56 -8.87 8.59 -13.78
CA GLN A 56 -9.05 8.19 -15.18
C GLN A 56 -8.09 8.91 -16.13
N LYS A 57 -7.58 10.06 -15.71
CA LYS A 57 -6.60 10.90 -16.41
C LYS A 57 -5.48 11.28 -15.47
N LEU A 58 -4.36 11.73 -16.02
CA LEU A 58 -3.31 12.33 -15.20
C LEU A 58 -3.88 13.48 -14.35
N ALA A 59 -3.53 13.45 -13.07
CA ALA A 59 -3.93 14.43 -12.08
C ALA A 59 -2.83 14.53 -11.03
N THR A 60 -2.72 15.70 -10.44
CA THR A 60 -1.73 16.07 -9.42
C THR A 60 -2.09 15.47 -8.06
N VAL A 61 -1.11 15.40 -7.17
CA VAL A 61 -1.36 14.94 -5.80
C VAL A 61 -2.25 15.92 -5.04
N GLU A 62 -2.17 17.21 -5.35
CA GLU A 62 -3.01 18.28 -4.81
C GLU A 62 -4.49 18.09 -5.19
N GLU A 63 -4.78 17.80 -6.47
CA GLU A 63 -6.14 17.49 -6.92
C GLU A 63 -6.69 16.24 -6.22
N PHE A 64 -5.86 15.23 -6.01
CA PHE A 64 -6.24 14.04 -5.25
C PHE A 64 -6.53 14.37 -3.78
N ALA A 65 -5.70 15.18 -3.12
CA ALA A 65 -5.90 15.60 -1.75
C ALA A 65 -7.25 16.31 -1.57
N GLN A 66 -7.56 17.24 -2.47
CA GLN A 66 -8.84 17.96 -2.46
C GLN A 66 -10.02 17.02 -2.71
N LYS A 67 -9.96 16.20 -3.75
CA LYS A 67 -11.03 15.27 -4.14
C LYS A 67 -11.36 14.26 -3.05
N HIS A 68 -10.33 13.74 -2.37
CA HIS A 68 -10.48 12.70 -1.36
C HIS A 68 -10.53 13.24 0.07
N GLN A 69 -10.41 14.55 0.26
CA GLN A 69 -10.29 15.19 1.58
C GLN A 69 -9.26 14.48 2.46
N ALA A 70 -8.13 14.09 1.86
CA ALA A 70 -7.13 13.29 2.51
C ALA A 70 -6.30 14.14 3.48
N VAL A 71 -5.98 13.59 4.66
CA VAL A 71 -5.06 14.25 5.62
C VAL A 71 -3.59 14.22 5.17
N ALA A 72 -3.25 13.30 4.28
CA ALA A 72 -1.96 13.18 3.61
C ALA A 72 -2.15 12.46 2.28
N ILE A 73 -1.37 12.84 1.27
CA ILE A 73 -1.38 12.24 -0.07
C ILE A 73 0.08 12.07 -0.53
N LEU A 74 0.38 10.98 -1.24
CA LEU A 74 1.67 10.75 -1.89
C LEU A 74 1.42 10.16 -3.27
N ASN A 75 2.29 10.46 -4.24
CA ASN A 75 2.35 9.68 -5.47
C ASN A 75 2.81 8.25 -5.14
N ALA A 76 2.39 7.29 -5.95
CA ALA A 76 2.69 5.88 -5.71
C ALA A 76 3.16 5.20 -7.00
N GLY A 77 2.38 4.25 -7.53
CA GLY A 77 2.78 3.42 -8.67
C GLY A 77 3.10 4.19 -9.96
N PHE A 78 3.68 3.46 -10.90
CA PHE A 78 4.12 3.99 -12.19
C PHE A 78 2.96 4.00 -13.21
N PHE A 79 3.01 4.94 -14.15
CA PHE A 79 2.05 5.05 -15.25
C PHE A 79 2.77 5.40 -16.56
N ASP A 80 2.12 5.11 -17.69
CA ASP A 80 2.61 5.56 -19.00
C ASP A 80 2.05 6.98 -19.27
N PRO A 81 2.90 8.00 -19.47
CA PRO A 81 2.44 9.39 -19.61
C PRO A 81 1.72 9.65 -20.95
N VAL A 82 1.90 8.79 -21.96
CA VAL A 82 1.31 8.95 -23.29
C VAL A 82 -0.13 8.43 -23.30
N ASN A 83 -0.36 7.22 -22.80
CA ASN A 83 -1.73 6.66 -22.75
C ASN A 83 -2.43 6.81 -21.39
N GLN A 84 -1.72 7.35 -20.38
CA GLN A 84 -2.20 7.62 -19.03
C GLN A 84 -2.68 6.39 -18.25
N LYS A 85 -2.41 5.18 -18.76
CA LYS A 85 -2.74 3.92 -18.08
C LYS A 85 -1.70 3.62 -17.02
N SER A 86 -2.15 3.02 -15.91
CA SER A 86 -1.24 2.44 -14.91
C SER A 86 -0.33 1.40 -15.56
N THR A 87 0.88 1.26 -15.02
CA THR A 87 1.81 0.15 -15.30
C THR A 87 1.99 -0.74 -14.06
N SER A 88 1.09 -0.60 -13.08
CA SER A 88 1.09 -1.30 -11.80
C SER A 88 -0.28 -1.88 -11.51
N TYR A 89 -0.32 -3.00 -10.78
CA TYR A 89 -1.55 -3.54 -10.23
C TYR A 89 -2.10 -2.59 -9.17
N VAL A 90 -3.40 -2.32 -9.23
CA VAL A 90 -4.11 -1.55 -8.20
C VAL A 90 -5.37 -2.30 -7.80
N VAL A 91 -5.46 -2.67 -6.53
CA VAL A 91 -6.66 -3.25 -5.93
C VAL A 91 -7.25 -2.22 -4.98
N ARG A 92 -8.54 -1.93 -5.12
CA ARG A 92 -9.28 -1.04 -4.22
C ARG A 92 -10.57 -1.71 -3.80
N GLN A 93 -10.81 -1.81 -2.49
CA GLN A 93 -12.00 -2.45 -1.92
C GLN A 93 -12.24 -3.86 -2.50
N ARG A 94 -11.18 -4.67 -2.56
CA ARG A 94 -11.14 -6.04 -3.09
C ARG A 94 -11.39 -6.16 -4.60
N LYS A 95 -11.46 -5.05 -5.33
CA LYS A 95 -11.63 -5.04 -6.78
C LYS A 95 -10.33 -4.63 -7.45
N LEU A 96 -9.92 -5.37 -8.48
CA LEU A 96 -8.86 -4.94 -9.38
C LEU A 96 -9.38 -3.74 -10.17
N VAL A 97 -8.73 -2.58 -10.00
CA VAL A 97 -9.11 -1.31 -10.65
C VAL A 97 -8.06 -0.82 -11.65
N ALA A 98 -6.89 -1.46 -11.69
CA ALA A 98 -5.92 -1.34 -12.78
C ALA A 98 -5.08 -2.61 -12.90
N ASP A 99 -4.92 -3.12 -14.12
CA ASP A 99 -4.05 -4.24 -14.46
C ASP A 99 -2.97 -3.76 -15.46
N PRO A 100 -1.66 -3.92 -15.16
CA PRO A 100 -0.59 -3.56 -16.09
C PRO A 100 -0.65 -4.34 -17.41
N LYS A 101 -1.32 -5.49 -17.46
CA LYS A 101 -1.51 -6.28 -18.68
C LYS A 101 -2.47 -5.61 -19.67
N GLU A 102 -3.30 -4.67 -19.21
CA GLU A 102 -4.21 -3.88 -20.04
C GLU A 102 -3.54 -2.61 -20.60
N ASN A 103 -2.27 -2.36 -20.25
CA ASN A 103 -1.49 -1.26 -20.80
C ASN A 103 -0.77 -1.71 -22.08
N ASP A 104 -1.41 -1.47 -23.23
CA ASP A 104 -0.92 -1.88 -24.55
C ASP A 104 0.50 -1.37 -24.87
N ARG A 105 0.84 -0.17 -24.40
CA ARG A 105 2.17 0.41 -24.60
C ARG A 105 3.22 -0.28 -23.74
N LEU A 106 2.86 -0.80 -22.56
CA LEU A 106 3.75 -1.62 -21.73
C LEU A 106 3.94 -3.00 -22.35
N VAL A 107 2.85 -3.72 -22.61
CA VAL A 107 2.90 -5.14 -23.02
C VAL A 107 3.49 -5.34 -24.42
N ASN A 108 3.32 -4.35 -25.31
CA ASN A 108 3.86 -4.41 -26.66
C ASN A 108 5.22 -3.71 -26.80
N ASN A 109 5.81 -3.20 -25.71
CA ASN A 109 7.11 -2.55 -25.78
C ASN A 109 8.23 -3.59 -26.02
N PRO A 110 8.93 -3.56 -27.17
CA PRO A 110 9.97 -4.53 -27.47
C PRO A 110 11.12 -4.50 -26.45
N ASN A 111 11.43 -3.34 -25.89
CA ASN A 111 12.51 -3.16 -24.91
C ASN A 111 12.14 -3.68 -23.52
N LEU A 112 10.85 -3.87 -23.23
CA LEU A 112 10.37 -4.36 -21.93
C LEU A 112 9.91 -5.82 -21.97
N LYS A 113 9.81 -6.42 -23.17
CA LYS A 113 9.20 -7.73 -23.39
C LYS A 113 9.84 -8.83 -22.53
N SER A 114 11.16 -8.86 -22.43
CA SER A 114 11.89 -9.82 -21.59
C SER A 114 11.69 -9.60 -20.08
N TYR A 115 11.28 -8.41 -19.67
CA TYR A 115 11.11 -8.02 -18.27
C TYR A 115 9.65 -8.09 -17.80
N LEU A 116 8.68 -8.36 -18.68
CA LEU A 116 7.25 -8.33 -18.34
C LEU A 116 6.89 -9.24 -17.16
N GLY A 117 7.49 -10.44 -17.08
CA GLY A 117 7.28 -11.34 -15.94
C GLY A 117 7.69 -10.71 -14.60
N GLN A 118 8.81 -9.99 -14.58
CA GLN A 118 9.29 -9.28 -13.39
C GLN A 118 8.42 -8.06 -13.09
N ILE A 119 8.04 -7.30 -14.12
CA ILE A 119 7.18 -6.11 -14.01
C ILE A 119 5.82 -6.48 -13.42
N PHE A 120 5.21 -7.58 -13.87
CA PHE A 120 3.93 -8.05 -13.36
C PHE A 120 4.02 -8.66 -11.95
N ASN A 121 5.22 -8.95 -11.46
CA ASN A 121 5.43 -9.44 -10.09
C ASN A 121 6.08 -8.42 -9.16
N ARG A 122 6.00 -7.13 -9.50
CA ARG A 122 6.55 -6.06 -8.67
C ARG A 122 5.89 -6.01 -7.30
N THR A 123 6.65 -5.43 -6.37
CA THR A 123 6.25 -5.25 -4.98
C THR A 123 5.11 -4.24 -4.86
N GLU A 124 4.20 -4.56 -3.95
CA GLU A 124 3.00 -3.81 -3.65
C GLU A 124 2.96 -3.42 -2.17
N PHE A 125 2.47 -2.21 -1.90
CA PHE A 125 1.94 -1.86 -0.59
C PHE A 125 0.51 -2.39 -0.47
N ARG A 126 0.24 -3.20 0.55
CA ARG A 126 -1.03 -3.91 0.73
C ARG A 126 -1.67 -3.61 2.07
N ARG A 127 -3.00 -3.54 2.05
CA ARG A 127 -3.86 -3.50 3.23
C ARG A 127 -4.71 -4.77 3.29
N TYR A 128 -4.72 -5.42 4.45
CA TYR A 128 -5.54 -6.58 4.72
C TYR A 128 -6.55 -6.34 5.83
N LEU A 129 -7.61 -7.16 5.81
CA LEU A 129 -8.50 -7.37 6.93
C LEU A 129 -8.27 -8.79 7.47
N CYS A 130 -7.72 -8.90 8.68
CA CYS A 130 -7.46 -10.14 9.39
C CYS A 130 -8.45 -10.27 10.55
N GLY A 131 -9.59 -10.94 10.31
CA GLY A 131 -10.73 -10.90 11.21
C GLY A 131 -11.33 -9.49 11.30
N LYS A 132 -11.15 -8.80 12.44
CA LYS A 132 -11.58 -7.40 12.64
C LYS A 132 -10.42 -6.39 12.63
N THR A 133 -9.20 -6.86 12.40
CA THR A 133 -7.99 -6.05 12.51
C THR A 133 -7.47 -5.67 11.13
N ILE A 134 -7.09 -4.40 10.96
CA ILE A 134 -6.39 -3.93 9.77
C ILE A 134 -4.90 -4.23 9.92
N SER A 135 -4.31 -4.78 8.87
CA SER A 135 -2.87 -5.04 8.78
C SER A 135 -2.33 -4.54 7.46
N TYR A 136 -1.04 -4.21 7.41
CA TYR A 136 -0.35 -3.72 6.23
C TYR A 136 0.90 -4.57 5.94
N SER A 137 1.24 -4.73 4.67
CA SER A 137 2.51 -5.35 4.26
C SER A 137 3.06 -4.70 3.01
N ILE A 138 4.36 -4.89 2.80
CA ILE A 138 5.03 -4.67 1.52
C ILE A 138 5.49 -6.04 1.03
N THR A 139 5.01 -6.49 -0.13
CA THR A 139 5.33 -7.82 -0.67
C THR A 139 5.06 -7.91 -2.16
N GLN A 140 5.61 -8.91 -2.84
CA GLN A 140 5.43 -9.11 -4.29
C GLN A 140 3.98 -9.42 -4.66
N HIS A 141 3.57 -9.01 -5.86
CA HIS A 141 2.21 -9.23 -6.38
C HIS A 141 1.75 -10.70 -6.30
N SER A 142 2.60 -11.66 -6.63
CA SER A 142 2.27 -13.09 -6.60
C SER A 142 2.11 -13.69 -5.20
N GLN A 143 2.54 -12.99 -4.16
CA GLN A 143 2.47 -13.52 -2.80
C GLN A 143 1.02 -13.59 -2.33
N SER A 144 0.65 -14.72 -1.73
CA SER A 144 -0.70 -14.89 -1.18
C SER A 144 -0.88 -14.04 0.07
N PRO A 145 -2.10 -13.56 0.37
CA PRO A 145 -2.40 -12.96 1.66
C PRO A 145 -2.05 -13.90 2.82
N PRO A 146 -1.65 -13.38 4.00
CA PRO A 146 -1.42 -14.20 5.17
C PRO A 146 -2.65 -15.04 5.55
N ALA A 147 -2.45 -16.17 6.21
CA ALA A 147 -3.55 -17.05 6.64
C ALA A 147 -4.58 -16.29 7.48
N GLY A 148 -5.87 -16.45 7.16
CA GLY A 148 -6.97 -15.77 7.85
C GLY A 148 -7.11 -14.27 7.52
N CYS A 149 -6.31 -13.75 6.60
CA CYS A 149 -6.39 -12.37 6.13
C CYS A 149 -6.96 -12.29 4.71
N GLN A 150 -7.75 -11.25 4.45
CA GLN A 150 -8.24 -10.92 3.12
C GLN A 150 -7.53 -9.67 2.60
N LEU A 151 -7.03 -9.71 1.36
CA LEU A 151 -6.54 -8.50 0.68
C LEU A 151 -7.71 -7.54 0.46
N VAL A 152 -7.59 -6.32 0.94
CA VAL A 152 -8.59 -5.26 0.75
C VAL A 152 -8.11 -4.28 -0.30
N ASP A 153 -6.85 -3.85 -0.22
CA ASP A 153 -6.28 -2.93 -1.18
C ASP A 153 -4.82 -3.25 -1.44
N ALA A 154 -4.35 -2.90 -2.64
CA ALA A 154 -2.97 -3.03 -3.06
C ALA A 154 -2.62 -1.92 -4.06
N ILE A 155 -1.37 -1.47 -4.03
CA ILE A 155 -0.80 -0.66 -5.10
C ILE A 155 0.65 -1.08 -5.35
N GLY A 156 0.92 -1.49 -6.59
CA GLY A 156 2.27 -1.78 -7.06
C GLY A 156 3.09 -0.52 -7.21
N ALA A 157 4.29 -0.49 -6.63
CA ALA A 157 5.19 0.66 -6.68
C ALA A 157 6.65 0.28 -6.39
N GLY A 158 7.03 -1.00 -6.57
CA GLY A 158 8.36 -1.50 -6.24
C GLY A 158 9.52 -0.67 -6.81
N PRO A 159 10.77 -0.98 -6.45
CA PRO A 159 11.21 -2.22 -5.80
C PRO A 159 10.88 -2.28 -4.31
N ASN A 160 10.95 -3.47 -3.74
CA ASN A 160 11.13 -3.64 -2.31
C ASN A 160 12.48 -3.06 -1.87
N LEU A 161 12.48 -2.29 -0.79
CA LEU A 161 13.69 -1.66 -0.25
C LEU A 161 14.27 -2.46 0.94
N LEU A 162 13.41 -3.09 1.74
CA LEU A 162 13.77 -3.75 2.99
C LEU A 162 13.04 -5.10 3.12
N PRO A 163 13.66 -6.13 3.74
CA PRO A 163 15.02 -6.13 4.30
C PRO A 163 16.11 -6.18 3.21
N GLU A 164 15.73 -6.56 1.99
CA GLU A 164 16.63 -6.68 0.85
C GLU A 164 16.09 -5.87 -0.32
N LEU A 165 17.01 -5.23 -1.05
CA LEU A 165 16.73 -4.42 -2.22
C LEU A 165 16.51 -5.31 -3.45
N THR A 166 15.35 -5.21 -4.09
CA THR A 166 14.93 -6.14 -5.16
C THR A 166 14.94 -5.52 -6.56
N LEU A 167 15.76 -4.47 -6.79
CA LEU A 167 15.86 -3.76 -8.07
C LEU A 167 15.97 -4.69 -9.29
N ALA A 168 16.89 -5.65 -9.23
CA ALA A 168 17.11 -6.60 -10.33
C ALA A 168 15.97 -7.62 -10.46
N GLN A 169 15.49 -8.17 -9.33
CA GLN A 169 14.40 -9.13 -9.30
C GLN A 169 13.11 -8.57 -9.91
N GLU A 170 12.87 -7.27 -9.72
CA GLU A 170 11.69 -6.54 -10.17
C GLU A 170 11.87 -5.82 -11.53
N GLY A 171 12.98 -6.10 -12.24
CA GLY A 171 13.23 -5.62 -13.59
C GLY A 171 13.51 -4.12 -13.71
N PHE A 172 13.92 -3.48 -12.60
CA PHE A 172 14.39 -2.09 -12.61
C PHE A 172 15.84 -1.99 -13.05
N VAL A 173 16.68 -2.95 -12.66
CA VAL A 173 18.11 -2.99 -13.02
C VAL A 173 18.44 -4.29 -13.75
N ASP A 174 19.23 -4.18 -14.82
CA ASP A 174 19.89 -5.30 -15.48
C ASP A 174 21.25 -4.83 -16.00
N ASN A 175 22.32 -5.27 -15.33
CA ASN A 175 23.68 -4.87 -15.65
C ASN A 175 24.17 -5.43 -16.99
N ILE A 176 23.69 -6.61 -17.40
CA ILE A 176 24.09 -7.24 -18.66
C ILE A 176 23.57 -6.39 -19.83
N ASN A 177 22.33 -5.93 -19.73
CA ASN A 177 21.69 -5.08 -20.72
C ASN A 177 21.85 -3.58 -20.45
N LYS A 178 22.70 -3.19 -19.48
CA LYS A 178 22.95 -1.79 -19.07
C LYS A 178 21.68 -1.00 -18.78
N ARG A 179 20.69 -1.66 -18.16
CA ARG A 179 19.41 -1.07 -17.76
C ARG A 179 19.48 -0.60 -16.31
N ASP A 180 19.11 0.65 -16.08
CA ASP A 180 18.77 1.18 -14.76
C ASP A 180 17.58 2.12 -14.92
N ALA A 181 16.38 1.59 -14.71
CA ALA A 181 15.14 2.32 -14.93
C ALA A 181 14.84 3.37 -13.87
N LEU A 182 15.53 3.33 -12.72
CA LEU A 182 15.34 4.29 -11.63
C LEU A 182 16.52 5.25 -11.48
N GLY A 183 17.64 5.03 -12.17
CA GLY A 183 18.87 5.80 -11.94
C GLY A 183 19.43 5.52 -10.54
N SER A 184 19.40 4.26 -10.10
CA SER A 184 19.77 3.83 -8.75
C SER A 184 21.17 4.25 -8.28
N ASN A 185 22.08 4.56 -9.20
CA ASN A 185 23.46 4.95 -8.90
C ASN A 185 23.77 6.43 -9.21
N GLN A 186 22.76 7.26 -9.44
CA GLN A 186 22.94 8.68 -9.76
C GLN A 186 21.82 9.52 -9.14
N PRO A 187 22.09 10.80 -8.79
CA PRO A 187 21.02 11.70 -8.38
C PRO A 187 19.96 11.79 -9.49
N ASN A 188 18.72 11.47 -9.14
CA ASN A 188 17.58 11.45 -10.03
C ASN A 188 16.54 12.45 -9.50
N ALA A 189 16.47 13.62 -10.17
CA ALA A 189 15.62 14.78 -9.84
C ALA A 189 15.96 15.48 -8.51
#